data_AF-A0A525WDX1-F1
#
_entry.id   AF-A0A525WDX1-F1
#
_cell.length_a   1.000
_cell.length_b   1.000
_cell.length_c   1.000
_cell.angle_alpha   90.00
_cell.angle_beta   90.00
_cell.angle_gamma   90.00
#
_symmetry.space_group_name_H-M   'P 1'
#
loop_
_entity.id
_entity.type
_entity.pdbx_description
1 polymer ?
#
loop_
_entity_poly.entity_id
_entity_poly.type
_entity_poly.pdbx_seq_one_letter_code
_entity_poly.pdbx_strand_id
1 'polypeptide(L)'
;MPSHVSSLIELYRQAIRSTGRSLRHGWIAMLALVGFALLFVGVSQVAGLLGLAGGFLLGALNALLVGATLSLIERSLGGARSLQLQDIQESLGCYFWEVIGVGFVLWLPIMALDMGTQANPYGQFLSSAALLLLFILLNPAPEVIYQVRQDSPLDVLKTCYEFVLENWIEWFLPFGLLILPVVISPSGLEQFVRLSSRLGRGAGLDFFQLLILPFTVLGGWFSYLGLPSDAYWILAILLTPPVAMSILLFRGHLFALLHGSSHRQREFARRFDDGR
;
A
#
# COMPACT_ATOMS: atom_id res chain seq x y z
N MET A 1 -14.16 26.90 -12.00
CA MET A 1 -13.09 25.97 -12.45
C MET A 1 -11.75 26.13 -11.72
N PRO A 2 -11.17 27.33 -11.44
CA PRO A 2 -9.90 27.42 -10.68
C PRO A 2 -10.02 26.93 -9.23
N SER A 3 -11.25 26.89 -8.72
CA SER A 3 -11.64 26.51 -7.36
C SER A 3 -11.38 25.02 -7.03
N HIS A 4 -11.57 24.07 -7.95
CA HIS A 4 -11.41 22.64 -7.64
C HIS A 4 -9.94 22.19 -7.57
N VAL A 5 -9.09 22.80 -8.40
CA VAL A 5 -7.66 22.48 -8.44
C VAL A 5 -6.96 22.99 -7.18
N SER A 6 -7.30 24.20 -6.70
CA SER A 6 -6.73 24.73 -5.46
C SER A 6 -7.09 23.86 -4.25
N SER A 7 -8.34 23.40 -4.14
CA SER A 7 -8.77 22.52 -3.04
C SER A 7 -8.08 21.15 -3.07
N LEU A 8 -7.85 20.61 -4.26
CA LEU A 8 -7.11 19.35 -4.41
C LEU A 8 -5.64 19.50 -3.98
N ILE A 9 -5.03 20.62 -4.35
CA ILE A 9 -3.66 20.96 -3.95
C ILE A 9 -3.57 21.15 -2.43
N GLU A 10 -4.55 21.79 -1.81
CA GLU A 10 -4.62 21.96 -0.36
C GLU A 10 -4.78 20.64 0.37
N LEU A 11 -5.64 19.74 -0.12
CA LEU A 11 -5.79 18.37 0.39
C LEU A 11 -4.43 17.65 0.41
N TYR A 12 -3.73 17.61 -0.72
CA TYR A 12 -2.42 16.96 -0.80
C TYR A 12 -1.36 17.65 0.04
N ARG A 13 -1.36 18.99 0.08
CA ARG A 13 -0.46 19.76 0.92
C ARG A 13 -0.66 19.45 2.39
N GLN A 14 -1.90 19.32 2.83
CA GLN A 14 -2.25 18.94 4.20
C GLN A 14 -1.77 17.51 4.50
N ALA A 15 -2.04 16.55 3.61
CA ALA A 15 -1.57 15.17 3.74
C ALA A 15 -0.04 15.11 3.86
N ILE A 16 0.71 15.77 2.96
CA ILE A 16 2.19 15.82 2.98
C ILE A 16 2.73 16.42 4.27
N ARG A 17 2.14 17.54 4.74
CA ARG A 17 2.56 18.17 6.01
C ARG A 17 2.33 17.25 7.21
N SER A 18 1.20 16.55 7.23
CA SER A 18 0.90 15.57 8.27
C SER A 18 1.83 14.35 8.20
N THR A 19 2.14 13.85 6.99
CA THR A 19 3.16 12.81 6.76
C THR A 19 4.51 13.21 7.34
N GLY A 20 4.99 14.43 7.04
CA GLY A 20 6.29 14.89 7.55
C GLY A 20 6.34 14.96 9.08
N ARG A 21 5.23 15.33 9.73
CA ARG A 21 5.11 15.29 11.19
C ARG A 21 5.11 13.86 11.71
N SER A 22 4.29 12.98 11.15
CA SER A 22 4.24 11.57 11.55
C SER A 22 5.56 10.84 11.36
N LEU A 23 6.27 11.10 10.24
CA LEU A 23 7.55 10.47 9.94
C LEU A 23 8.63 10.79 10.99
N ARG A 24 8.65 12.04 11.50
CA ARG A 24 9.57 12.44 12.58
C ARG A 24 9.30 11.68 13.89
N HIS A 25 8.03 11.45 14.21
CA HIS A 25 7.64 10.72 15.42
C HIS A 25 7.76 9.20 15.24
N GLY A 26 7.62 8.70 14.01
CA GLY A 26 7.59 7.29 13.66
C GLY A 26 8.89 6.73 13.11
N TRP A 27 10.05 7.39 13.32
CA TRP A 27 11.30 6.98 12.68
C TRP A 27 11.74 5.55 13.05
N ILE A 28 11.41 5.09 14.26
CA ILE A 28 11.66 3.72 14.72
C ILE A 28 10.93 2.69 13.83
N ALA A 29 9.78 3.02 13.26
CA ALA A 29 9.07 2.13 12.34
C ALA A 29 9.87 1.86 11.06
N MET A 30 10.76 2.78 10.63
CA MET A 30 11.67 2.52 9.51
C MET A 30 12.67 1.40 9.85
N LEU A 31 13.20 1.40 11.07
CA LEU A 31 14.07 0.33 11.55
C LEU A 31 13.30 -0.99 11.72
N ALA A 32 12.06 -0.91 12.24
CA ALA A 32 11.19 -2.07 12.36
C ALA A 32 10.93 -2.72 11.00
N LEU A 33 10.63 -1.94 9.96
CA LEU A 33 10.45 -2.44 8.58
C LEU A 33 11.69 -3.20 8.07
N VAL A 34 12.90 -2.69 8.33
CA VAL A 34 14.14 -3.39 7.96
C VAL A 34 14.25 -4.71 8.73
N GLY A 35 14.01 -4.70 10.03
CA GLY A 35 14.01 -5.92 10.86
C GLY A 35 12.98 -6.94 10.39
N PHE A 36 11.76 -6.51 10.06
CA PHE A 36 10.70 -7.34 9.51
C PHE A 36 11.10 -7.93 8.15
N ALA A 37 11.74 -7.15 7.28
CA ALA A 37 12.24 -7.64 6.00
C ALA A 37 13.32 -8.72 6.16
N LEU A 38 14.29 -8.50 7.05
CA LEU A 38 15.33 -9.48 7.32
C LEU A 38 14.73 -10.76 7.92
N LEU A 39 13.75 -10.64 8.82
CA LEU A 39 13.05 -11.78 9.39
C LEU A 39 12.31 -12.56 8.29
N PHE A 40 11.56 -11.87 7.43
CA PHE A 40 10.82 -12.51 6.36
C PHE A 40 11.74 -13.26 5.39
N VAL A 41 12.83 -12.62 4.95
CA VAL A 41 13.86 -13.25 4.10
C VAL A 41 14.46 -14.47 4.80
N GLY A 42 14.87 -14.35 6.06
CA GLY A 42 15.46 -15.45 6.82
C GLY A 42 14.53 -16.65 6.91
N VAL A 43 13.25 -16.41 7.20
CA VAL A 43 12.24 -17.47 7.27
C VAL A 43 11.92 -18.05 5.89
N SER A 44 11.88 -17.26 4.82
CA SER A 44 11.58 -17.76 3.47
C SER A 44 12.62 -18.73 2.94
N GLN A 45 13.90 -18.55 3.31
CA GLN A 45 14.96 -19.49 2.92
C GLN A 45 14.74 -20.89 3.50
N VAL A 46 14.20 -20.97 4.72
CA VAL A 46 13.92 -22.25 5.41
C VAL A 46 12.57 -22.80 4.98
N ALA A 47 11.55 -21.95 4.90
CA ALA A 47 10.20 -22.34 4.56
C ALA A 47 10.09 -22.94 3.14
N GLY A 48 10.91 -22.47 2.19
CA GLY A 48 10.97 -23.05 0.84
C GLY A 48 11.28 -24.55 0.82
N LEU A 49 11.96 -25.07 1.85
CA LEU A 49 12.29 -26.50 1.98
C LEU A 49 11.11 -27.35 2.47
N LEU A 50 10.08 -26.72 3.06
CA LEU A 50 8.95 -27.40 3.72
C LEU A 50 7.74 -27.60 2.80
N GLY A 51 7.85 -27.23 1.52
CA GLY A 51 6.77 -27.36 0.54
C GLY A 51 5.49 -26.62 0.96
N LEU A 52 4.35 -27.30 0.93
CA LEU A 52 3.04 -26.71 1.28
C LEU A 52 3.00 -26.14 2.71
N ALA A 53 3.61 -26.83 3.68
CA ALA A 53 3.67 -26.33 5.06
C ALA A 53 4.47 -25.03 5.16
N GLY A 54 5.51 -24.88 4.33
CA GLY A 54 6.26 -23.64 4.16
C GLY A 54 5.41 -22.49 3.64
N GLY A 55 4.50 -22.76 2.71
CA GLY A 55 3.53 -21.79 2.20
C GLY A 55 2.60 -21.25 3.29
N PHE A 56 2.04 -22.12 4.13
CA PHE A 56 1.21 -21.70 5.27
C PHE A 56 2.01 -20.90 6.31
N LEU A 57 3.24 -21.33 6.61
CA LEU A 57 4.13 -20.62 7.52
C LEU A 57 4.45 -19.21 7.01
N LEU A 58 4.75 -19.08 5.71
CA LEU A 58 4.98 -17.78 5.08
C LEU A 58 3.73 -16.91 5.02
N GLY A 59 2.56 -17.49 4.78
CA GLY A 59 1.29 -16.77 4.84
C GLY A 59 1.01 -16.21 6.23
N ALA A 60 1.24 -17.00 7.29
CA ALA A 60 1.09 -16.56 8.67
C ALA A 60 2.12 -15.47 9.03
N LEU A 61 3.39 -15.65 8.66
CA LEU A 61 4.41 -14.63 8.88
C LEU A 61 4.09 -13.34 8.13
N ASN A 62 3.64 -13.43 6.87
CA ASN A 62 3.20 -12.29 6.09
C ASN A 62 2.11 -11.51 6.83
N ALA A 63 1.05 -12.20 7.28
CA ALA A 63 -0.04 -11.57 8.00
C ALA A 63 0.43 -10.91 9.30
N LEU A 64 1.33 -11.56 10.03
CA LEU A 64 1.93 -11.02 11.26
C LEU A 64 2.70 -9.72 10.99
N LEU A 65 3.57 -9.71 9.98
CA LEU A 65 4.42 -8.56 9.67
C LEU A 65 3.66 -7.41 9.04
N VAL A 66 2.71 -7.70 8.14
CA VAL A 66 1.82 -6.68 7.58
C VAL A 66 0.97 -6.09 8.70
N GLY A 67 0.31 -6.91 9.51
CA GLY A 67 -0.50 -6.44 10.63
C GLY A 67 0.29 -5.57 11.62
N ALA A 68 1.51 -5.98 11.98
CA ALA A 68 2.42 -5.18 12.79
C ALA A 68 2.78 -3.85 12.12
N THR A 69 3.07 -3.87 10.82
CA THR A 69 3.35 -2.65 10.05
C THR A 69 2.16 -1.69 10.05
N LEU A 70 0.94 -2.20 9.83
CA LEU A 70 -0.29 -1.39 9.87
C LEU A 70 -0.53 -0.78 11.25
N SER A 71 -0.28 -1.54 12.32
CA SER A 71 -0.39 -1.00 13.70
C SER A 71 0.64 0.08 13.97
N LEU A 72 1.89 -0.07 13.52
CA LEU A 72 2.90 0.99 13.66
C LEU A 72 2.53 2.25 12.88
N ILE A 73 1.92 2.10 11.70
CA ILE A 73 1.40 3.22 10.91
C ILE A 73 0.27 3.91 11.67
N GLU A 74 -0.74 3.17 12.13
CA GLU A 74 -1.87 3.71 12.90
C GLU A 74 -1.38 4.54 14.09
N ARG A 75 -0.48 3.99 14.90
CA ARG A 75 0.12 4.69 16.05
C ARG A 75 0.89 5.94 15.62
N SER A 76 1.57 5.90 14.47
CA SER A 76 2.30 7.04 13.93
C SER A 76 1.39 8.13 13.33
N LEU A 77 0.16 7.79 12.92
CA LEU A 77 -0.82 8.77 12.44
C LEU A 77 -1.48 9.51 13.59
N GLY A 78 -1.85 8.80 14.67
CA GLY A 78 -2.54 9.38 15.83
C GLY A 78 -1.64 9.86 16.97
N GLY A 79 -0.36 9.50 16.97
CA GLY A 79 0.53 9.67 18.11
C GLY A 79 0.93 11.12 18.41
N ALA A 80 0.67 11.56 19.65
CA ALA A 80 1.27 12.76 20.23
C ALA A 80 2.73 12.55 20.69
N ARG A 81 3.16 11.29 20.81
CA ARG A 81 4.52 10.89 21.23
C ARG A 81 5.24 10.14 20.12
N SER A 82 6.57 10.13 20.17
CA SER A 82 7.38 9.27 19.32
C SER A 82 7.17 7.78 19.64
N LEU A 83 7.26 6.95 18.60
CA LEU A 83 7.28 5.49 18.76
C LEU A 83 8.51 5.07 19.57
N GLN A 84 8.36 4.02 20.36
CA GLN A 84 9.39 3.36 21.16
C GLN A 84 9.55 1.90 20.72
N LEU A 85 10.63 1.24 21.15
CA LEU A 85 10.85 -0.18 20.83
C LEU A 85 9.75 -1.10 21.38
N GLN A 86 9.16 -0.73 22.52
CA GLN A 86 8.02 -1.46 23.08
C GLN A 86 6.81 -1.45 22.12
N ASP A 87 6.60 -0.36 21.38
CA ASP A 87 5.49 -0.27 20.42
C ASP A 87 5.65 -1.30 19.28
N ILE A 88 6.88 -1.71 18.93
CA ILE A 88 7.13 -2.77 17.95
C ILE A 88 6.66 -4.11 18.49
N GLN A 89 7.00 -4.43 19.75
CA GLN A 89 6.59 -5.69 20.35
C GLN A 89 5.08 -5.77 20.51
N GLU A 90 4.46 -4.68 20.93
CA GLU A 90 3.01 -4.57 21.05
C GLU A 90 2.27 -4.57 19.70
N SER A 91 2.95 -4.21 18.60
CA SER A 91 2.36 -4.29 17.26
C SER A 91 2.28 -5.73 16.72
N LEU A 92 3.10 -6.65 17.24
CA LEU A 92 3.09 -8.03 16.78
C LEU A 92 1.76 -8.69 17.14
N GLY A 93 1.08 -9.26 16.13
CA GLY A 93 -0.22 -9.89 16.30
C GLY A 93 -1.41 -8.93 16.14
N CYS A 94 -1.18 -7.61 16.15
CA CYS A 94 -2.23 -6.66 15.74
C CYS A 94 -2.62 -6.89 14.28
N TYR A 95 -3.92 -6.83 13.99
CA TYR A 95 -4.49 -7.02 12.66
C TYR A 95 -4.20 -8.37 11.98
N PHE A 96 -3.65 -9.33 12.72
CA PHE A 96 -3.26 -10.63 12.17
C PHE A 96 -4.46 -11.35 11.54
N TRP A 97 -5.59 -11.38 12.23
CA TRP A 97 -6.79 -12.08 11.75
C TRP A 97 -7.48 -11.34 10.61
N GLU A 98 -7.44 -10.03 10.63
CA GLU A 98 -7.99 -9.15 9.60
C GLU A 98 -7.24 -9.34 8.29
N VAL A 99 -5.90 -9.36 8.34
CA VAL A 99 -5.05 -9.62 7.17
C VAL A 99 -5.25 -11.04 6.64
N ILE A 100 -5.30 -12.06 7.52
CA ILE A 100 -5.60 -13.44 7.12
C ILE A 100 -6.99 -13.54 6.49
N GLY A 101 -8.00 -12.93 7.11
CA GLY A 101 -9.38 -12.99 6.66
C GLY A 101 -9.55 -12.42 5.25
N VAL A 102 -8.99 -11.23 5.00
CA VAL A 102 -9.01 -10.62 3.66
C VAL A 102 -8.20 -11.47 2.68
N GLY A 103 -7.00 -11.90 3.05
CA GLY A 103 -6.17 -12.75 2.21
C GLY A 103 -6.86 -14.06 1.81
N PHE A 104 -7.56 -14.70 2.75
CA PHE A 104 -8.30 -15.94 2.50
C PHE A 104 -9.50 -15.73 1.57
N VAL A 105 -10.26 -14.65 1.75
CA VAL A 105 -11.38 -14.30 0.86
C VAL A 105 -10.91 -14.07 -0.57
N LEU A 106 -9.73 -13.45 -0.76
CA LEU A 106 -9.15 -13.20 -2.09
C LEU A 106 -8.47 -14.43 -2.68
N TRP A 107 -7.96 -15.32 -1.85
CA TRP A 107 -7.25 -16.51 -2.30
C TRP A 107 -8.15 -17.44 -3.14
N LEU A 108 -9.41 -17.65 -2.74
CA LEU A 108 -10.35 -18.50 -3.48
C LEU A 108 -10.62 -18.04 -4.93
N PRO A 109 -11.02 -16.78 -5.19
CA PRO A 109 -11.24 -16.31 -6.56
C PRO A 109 -9.95 -16.22 -7.37
N ILE A 110 -8.81 -15.90 -6.74
CA ILE A 110 -7.50 -15.91 -7.44
C ILE A 110 -7.11 -17.33 -7.84
N MET A 111 -7.30 -18.33 -6.97
CA MET A 111 -7.07 -19.73 -7.29
C MET A 111 -7.97 -20.20 -8.44
N ALA A 112 -9.26 -19.83 -8.41
CA ALA A 112 -10.18 -20.15 -9.50
C ALA A 112 -9.78 -19.48 -10.83
N LEU A 113 -9.32 -18.23 -10.77
CA LEU A 113 -8.79 -17.50 -11.92
C LEU A 113 -7.55 -18.19 -12.49
N ASP A 114 -6.59 -18.59 -11.64
CA ASP A 114 -5.38 -19.28 -12.06
C ASP A 114 -5.71 -20.63 -12.71
N MET A 115 -6.58 -21.43 -12.10
CA MET A 115 -6.99 -22.73 -12.66
C MET A 115 -7.77 -22.55 -13.98
N GLY A 116 -8.68 -21.58 -14.05
CA GLY A 116 -9.51 -21.33 -15.22
C GLY A 116 -8.75 -20.73 -16.42
N THR A 117 -7.60 -20.12 -16.18
CA THR A 117 -6.79 -19.49 -17.25
C THR A 117 -5.67 -20.38 -17.79
N GLN A 118 -5.31 -21.47 -17.10
CA GLN A 118 -4.25 -22.39 -17.53
C GLN A 118 -4.45 -22.98 -18.94
N ALA A 119 -5.69 -23.32 -19.30
CA ALA A 119 -6.01 -23.91 -20.60
C ALA A 119 -6.32 -22.86 -21.70
N ASN A 120 -6.31 -21.57 -21.36
CA ASN A 120 -6.72 -20.50 -22.26
C ASN A 120 -5.49 -19.85 -22.93
N PRO A 121 -5.41 -19.79 -24.27
CA PRO A 121 -4.35 -19.06 -24.98
C PRO A 121 -4.21 -17.58 -24.57
N TYR A 122 -5.30 -16.96 -24.11
CA TYR A 122 -5.35 -15.59 -23.60
C TYR A 122 -5.34 -15.51 -22.07
N GLY A 123 -5.02 -16.61 -21.38
CA GLY A 123 -5.09 -16.71 -19.93
C GLY A 123 -4.27 -15.65 -19.22
N GLN A 124 -3.04 -15.39 -19.67
CA GLN A 124 -2.16 -14.37 -19.09
C GLN A 124 -2.78 -12.97 -19.15
N PHE A 125 -3.43 -12.62 -20.27
CA PHE A 125 -4.09 -11.32 -20.43
C PHE A 125 -5.29 -11.21 -19.48
N LEU A 126 -6.14 -12.25 -19.43
CA LEU A 126 -7.31 -12.28 -18.55
C LEU A 126 -6.92 -12.17 -17.08
N SER A 127 -5.91 -12.93 -16.65
CA SER A 127 -5.40 -12.87 -15.28
C SER A 127 -4.82 -11.50 -14.95
N SER A 128 -4.04 -10.91 -15.85
CA SER A 128 -3.47 -9.58 -15.64
C SER A 128 -4.56 -8.50 -15.54
N ALA A 129 -5.61 -8.59 -16.37
CA ALA A 129 -6.74 -7.67 -16.32
C ALA A 129 -7.55 -7.81 -15.01
N ALA A 130 -7.85 -9.04 -14.59
CA ALA A 130 -8.53 -9.30 -13.33
C ALA A 130 -7.71 -8.84 -12.11
N LEU A 131 -6.40 -9.08 -12.11
CA LEU A 131 -5.50 -8.62 -11.05
C LEU A 131 -5.34 -7.10 -11.05
N LEU A 132 -5.36 -6.45 -12.22
CA LEU A 132 -5.39 -4.99 -12.30
C LEU A 132 -6.68 -4.43 -11.67
N LEU A 133 -7.83 -5.06 -11.92
CA LEU A 133 -9.09 -4.68 -11.28
C LEU A 133 -9.02 -4.86 -9.76
N LEU A 134 -8.52 -6.00 -9.29
CA LEU A 134 -8.32 -6.23 -7.84
C LEU A 134 -7.35 -5.22 -7.24
N PHE A 135 -6.26 -4.89 -7.94
CA PHE A 135 -5.32 -3.86 -7.51
C PHE A 135 -6.02 -2.51 -7.35
N ILE A 136 -6.84 -2.09 -8.32
CA ILE A 136 -7.57 -0.82 -8.25
C ILE A 136 -8.59 -0.84 -7.11
N LEU A 137 -9.40 -1.89 -7.00
CA LEU A 137 -10.49 -1.95 -6.02
C LEU A 137 -9.98 -2.09 -4.59
N LEU A 138 -8.95 -2.90 -4.37
CA LEU A 138 -8.47 -3.27 -3.03
C LEU A 138 -7.22 -2.50 -2.63
N ASN A 139 -6.79 -1.52 -3.42
CA ASN A 139 -5.69 -0.64 -3.03
C ASN A 139 -5.88 -0.03 -1.62
N PRO A 140 -7.07 0.44 -1.21
CA PRO A 140 -7.29 1.02 0.12
C PRO A 140 -7.43 -0.01 1.25
N ALA A 141 -7.36 -1.32 0.97
CA ALA A 141 -7.60 -2.36 1.98
C ALA A 141 -6.72 -2.22 3.24
N PRO A 142 -5.40 -1.91 3.13
CA PRO A 142 -4.59 -1.65 4.31
C PRO A 142 -5.16 -0.52 5.16
N GLU A 143 -5.52 0.60 4.55
CA GLU A 143 -6.09 1.76 5.24
C GLU A 143 -7.45 1.48 5.88
N VAL A 144 -8.32 0.72 5.21
CA VAL A 144 -9.62 0.32 5.76
C VAL A 144 -9.43 -0.56 7.00
N ILE A 145 -8.49 -1.51 6.97
CA ILE A 145 -8.23 -2.44 8.08
C ILE A 145 -7.87 -1.69 9.36
N TYR A 146 -6.90 -0.77 9.31
CA TYR A 146 -6.43 -0.13 10.54
C TYR A 146 -7.21 1.13 10.94
N GLN A 147 -7.85 1.86 10.01
CA GLN A 147 -8.57 3.10 10.36
C GLN A 147 -10.07 2.92 10.59
N VAL A 148 -10.74 2.07 9.80
CA VAL A 148 -12.21 1.94 9.84
C VAL A 148 -12.63 0.85 10.81
N ARG A 149 -11.83 -0.23 10.92
CA ARG A 149 -12.06 -1.40 11.80
C ARG A 149 -13.43 -2.04 11.54
N GLN A 150 -13.47 -3.00 10.62
CA GLN A 150 -14.67 -3.75 10.27
C GLN A 150 -14.69 -5.12 10.95
N ASP A 151 -15.89 -5.63 11.25
CA ASP A 151 -16.07 -6.94 11.88
C ASP A 151 -15.91 -8.11 10.89
N SER A 152 -16.12 -7.86 9.59
CA SER A 152 -16.06 -8.89 8.54
C SER A 152 -15.06 -8.53 7.43
N PRO A 153 -14.29 -9.51 6.93
CA PRO A 153 -13.44 -9.31 5.76
C PRO A 153 -14.20 -8.83 4.51
N LEU A 154 -15.45 -9.27 4.32
CA LEU A 154 -16.26 -8.83 3.17
C LEU A 154 -16.67 -7.37 3.27
N ASP A 155 -16.87 -6.86 4.49
CA ASP A 155 -17.15 -5.45 4.72
C ASP A 155 -15.93 -4.59 4.38
N VAL A 156 -14.71 -5.09 4.60
CA VAL A 156 -13.47 -4.45 4.13
C VAL A 156 -13.50 -4.30 2.60
N LEU A 157 -13.83 -5.36 1.86
CA LEU A 157 -13.92 -5.31 0.39
C LEU A 157 -14.98 -4.30 -0.08
N LYS A 158 -16.14 -4.29 0.57
CA LYS A 158 -17.23 -3.35 0.26
C LYS A 158 -16.80 -1.90 0.52
N THR A 159 -16.20 -1.62 1.68
CA THR A 159 -15.71 -0.27 2.00
C THR A 159 -14.63 0.18 1.03
N CYS A 160 -13.74 -0.71 0.59
CA CYS A 160 -12.73 -0.39 -0.43
C CYS A 160 -13.39 0.00 -1.76
N TYR A 161 -14.38 -0.77 -2.20
CA TYR A 161 -15.15 -0.49 -3.42
C TYR A 161 -15.84 0.87 -3.37
N GLU A 162 -16.59 1.14 -2.29
CA GLU A 162 -17.29 2.42 -2.09
C GLU A 162 -16.30 3.59 -2.06
N PHE A 163 -15.19 3.44 -1.33
CA PHE A 163 -14.15 4.47 -1.25
C PHE A 163 -13.53 4.78 -2.61
N VAL A 164 -13.18 3.74 -3.39
CA VAL A 164 -12.58 3.91 -4.72
C VAL A 164 -13.58 4.56 -5.67
N LEU A 165 -14.83 4.11 -5.70
CA LEU A 165 -15.85 4.74 -6.55
C LEU A 165 -16.00 6.23 -6.28
N GLU A 166 -15.95 6.63 -5.01
CA GLU A 166 -16.13 8.02 -4.62
C GLU A 166 -14.88 8.88 -4.82
N ASN A 167 -13.67 8.31 -4.67
CA ASN A 167 -12.43 9.08 -4.55
C ASN A 167 -11.28 8.60 -5.46
N TRP A 168 -11.57 7.85 -6.54
CA TRP A 168 -10.52 7.25 -7.38
C TRP A 168 -9.52 8.28 -7.93
N ILE A 169 -9.97 9.49 -8.28
CA ILE A 169 -9.08 10.52 -8.84
C ILE A 169 -8.10 10.99 -7.76
N GLU A 170 -8.62 11.43 -6.62
CA GLU A 170 -7.85 11.95 -5.49
C GLU A 170 -6.91 10.88 -4.91
N TRP A 171 -7.36 9.63 -4.90
CA TRP A 171 -6.61 8.51 -4.35
C TRP A 171 -5.48 8.05 -5.26
N PHE A 172 -5.74 7.88 -6.56
CA PHE A 172 -4.76 7.33 -7.49
C PHE A 172 -3.84 8.37 -8.14
N LEU A 173 -4.20 9.65 -8.17
CA LEU A 173 -3.38 10.69 -8.80
C LEU A 173 -1.98 10.81 -8.17
N PRO A 174 -1.81 10.84 -6.82
CA PRO A 174 -0.47 10.85 -6.23
C PRO A 174 0.35 9.62 -6.60
N PHE A 175 -0.29 8.44 -6.65
CA PHE A 175 0.37 7.20 -7.07
C PHE A 175 0.81 7.27 -8.53
N GLY A 176 -0.08 7.72 -9.43
CA GLY A 176 0.21 7.90 -10.86
C GLY A 176 1.40 8.83 -11.12
N LEU A 177 1.48 9.95 -10.39
CA LEU A 177 2.63 10.86 -10.46
C LEU A 177 3.93 10.21 -9.96
N LEU A 178 3.83 9.46 -8.87
CA LEU A 178 4.98 8.83 -8.23
C LEU A 178 5.59 7.72 -9.11
N ILE A 179 4.75 6.97 -9.85
CA ILE A 179 5.21 5.93 -10.78
C ILE A 179 5.52 6.43 -12.20
N LEU A 180 5.33 7.73 -12.47
CA LEU A 180 5.46 8.30 -13.81
C LEU A 180 6.79 7.92 -14.51
N PRO A 181 7.98 8.02 -13.89
CA PRO A 181 9.24 7.65 -14.53
C PRO A 181 9.32 6.16 -14.91
N VAL A 182 8.67 5.30 -14.11
CA VAL A 182 8.59 3.87 -14.37
C VAL A 182 7.77 3.62 -15.63
N VAL A 183 6.60 4.27 -15.74
CA VAL A 183 5.65 4.09 -16.84
C VAL A 183 6.18 4.65 -18.17
N ILE A 184 6.87 5.79 -18.16
CA ILE A 184 7.42 6.41 -19.39
C ILE A 184 8.70 5.73 -19.89
N SER A 185 9.27 4.80 -19.11
CA SER A 185 10.45 4.03 -19.55
C SER A 185 10.11 3.13 -20.75
N PRO A 186 11.07 2.72 -21.58
CA PRO A 186 10.82 1.86 -22.75
C PRO A 186 10.09 0.54 -22.41
N SER A 187 10.32 0.01 -21.20
CA SER A 187 9.67 -1.18 -20.66
C SER A 187 8.54 -0.86 -19.67
N GLY A 188 8.09 0.38 -19.61
CA GLY A 188 7.28 0.90 -18.51
C GLY A 188 5.88 0.30 -18.43
N LEU A 189 5.24 0.04 -19.57
CA LEU A 189 3.94 -0.63 -19.62
C LEU A 189 4.04 -2.07 -19.11
N GLU A 190 5.07 -2.82 -19.50
CA GLU A 190 5.31 -4.17 -19.01
C GLU A 190 5.58 -4.17 -17.50
N GLN A 191 6.42 -3.26 -17.02
CA GLN A 191 6.71 -3.11 -15.59
C GLN A 191 5.45 -2.75 -14.81
N PHE A 192 4.61 -1.85 -15.33
CA PHE A 192 3.34 -1.49 -14.72
C PHE A 192 2.39 -2.69 -14.63
N VAL A 193 2.22 -3.45 -15.72
CA VAL A 193 1.36 -4.64 -15.73
C VAL A 193 1.86 -5.71 -14.74
N ARG A 194 3.18 -5.89 -14.66
CA ARG A 194 3.80 -6.81 -13.68
C ARG A 194 3.58 -6.31 -12.25
N LEU A 195 3.74 -5.02 -12.00
CA LEU A 195 3.54 -4.40 -10.69
C LEU A 195 2.08 -4.51 -10.26
N SER A 196 1.13 -4.14 -11.13
CA SER A 196 -0.30 -4.24 -10.84
C SER A 196 -0.74 -5.68 -10.62
N SER A 197 -0.20 -6.64 -11.39
CA SER A 197 -0.49 -8.07 -11.20
C SER A 197 0.01 -8.58 -9.84
N ARG A 198 1.18 -8.13 -9.38
CA ARG A 198 1.70 -8.46 -8.04
C ARG A 198 0.83 -7.84 -6.96
N LEU A 199 0.59 -6.52 -7.06
CA LEU A 199 -0.20 -5.78 -6.09
C LEU A 199 -1.65 -6.28 -6.01
N GLY A 200 -2.23 -6.69 -7.12
CA GLY A 200 -3.58 -7.27 -7.19
C GLY A 200 -3.69 -8.61 -6.47
N ARG A 201 -2.66 -9.46 -6.52
CA ARG A 201 -2.65 -10.72 -5.76
C ARG A 201 -2.57 -10.51 -4.26
N GLY A 202 -1.78 -9.53 -3.84
CA GLY A 202 -1.60 -9.21 -2.42
C GLY A 202 -2.67 -8.29 -1.86
N ALA A 203 -3.44 -7.59 -2.71
CA ALA A 203 -4.32 -6.49 -2.31
C ALA A 203 -3.62 -5.44 -1.40
N GLY A 204 -2.31 -5.24 -1.58
CA GLY A 204 -1.49 -4.41 -0.69
C GLY A 204 -1.21 -5.00 0.70
N LEU A 205 -1.59 -6.26 0.96
CA LEU A 205 -1.40 -7.00 2.20
C LEU A 205 -0.28 -8.05 2.11
N ASP A 206 0.59 -7.93 1.11
CA ASP A 206 1.84 -8.69 1.03
C ASP A 206 2.99 -7.79 1.51
N PHE A 207 3.72 -8.27 2.51
CA PHE A 207 4.78 -7.54 3.17
C PHE A 207 5.87 -7.09 2.18
N PHE A 208 6.26 -7.96 1.24
CA PHE A 208 7.28 -7.59 0.27
C PHE A 208 6.78 -6.50 -0.68
N GLN A 209 5.48 -6.47 -0.98
CA GLN A 209 4.91 -5.44 -1.84
C GLN A 209 5.03 -4.04 -1.22
N LEU A 210 4.94 -3.93 0.12
CA LEU A 210 5.16 -2.68 0.84
C LEU A 210 6.57 -2.09 0.60
N LEU A 211 7.56 -2.95 0.30
CA LEU A 211 8.95 -2.56 0.05
C LEU A 211 9.30 -2.50 -1.44
N ILE A 212 8.71 -3.36 -2.27
CA ILE A 212 8.99 -3.43 -3.71
C ILE A 212 8.54 -2.16 -4.42
N LEU A 213 7.37 -1.63 -4.08
CA LEU A 213 6.84 -0.40 -4.69
C LEU A 213 7.82 0.77 -4.50
N PRO A 214 8.19 1.17 -3.26
CA PRO A 214 9.14 2.27 -3.05
C PRO A 214 10.50 2.00 -3.68
N PHE A 215 11.00 0.75 -3.63
CA PHE A 215 12.25 0.37 -4.30
C PHE A 215 12.18 0.59 -5.82
N THR A 216 11.09 0.16 -6.46
CA THR A 216 10.88 0.26 -7.92
C THR A 216 10.77 1.72 -8.35
N VAL A 217 10.06 2.51 -7.56
CA VAL A 217 9.87 3.95 -7.79
C VAL A 217 11.21 4.69 -7.70
N LEU A 218 11.98 4.43 -6.65
CA LEU A 218 13.32 4.99 -6.50
C LEU A 218 14.22 4.62 -7.69
N GLY A 219 14.23 3.34 -8.08
CA GLY A 219 14.99 2.88 -9.25
C GLY A 219 14.57 3.59 -10.55
N GLY A 220 13.26 3.76 -10.78
CA GLY A 220 12.74 4.49 -11.93
C GLY A 220 13.16 5.96 -11.96
N TRP A 221 13.06 6.66 -10.82
CA TRP A 221 13.53 8.04 -10.70
C TRP A 221 15.03 8.16 -10.90
N PHE A 222 15.83 7.28 -10.28
CA PHE A 222 17.29 7.31 -10.43
C PHE A 222 17.75 7.01 -11.85
N SER A 223 17.12 6.03 -12.51
CA SER A 223 17.37 5.74 -13.92
C SER A 223 16.99 6.93 -14.81
N TYR A 224 15.85 7.59 -14.53
CA TYR A 224 15.41 8.76 -15.28
C TYR A 224 16.37 9.95 -15.12
N LEU A 225 16.95 10.12 -13.94
CA LEU A 225 17.99 11.12 -13.66
C LEU A 225 19.37 10.76 -14.25
N GLY A 226 19.51 9.60 -14.90
CA GLY A 226 20.75 9.19 -15.54
C GLY A 226 21.83 8.66 -14.59
N LEU A 227 21.46 8.20 -13.39
CA LEU A 227 22.43 7.60 -12.46
C LEU A 227 22.92 6.24 -12.99
N PRO A 228 24.22 5.93 -12.85
CA PRO A 228 24.77 4.65 -13.27
C PRO A 228 24.14 3.49 -12.49
N SER A 229 23.97 2.35 -13.15
CA SER A 229 23.28 1.16 -12.63
C SER A 229 23.80 0.69 -11.28
N ASP A 230 25.11 0.82 -11.09
CA ASP A 230 25.84 0.24 -9.98
C ASP A 230 25.69 1.10 -8.71
N ALA A 231 25.43 2.40 -8.89
CA ALA A 231 25.25 3.35 -7.79
C ALA A 231 23.80 3.43 -7.29
N TYR A 232 22.81 3.36 -8.19
CA TYR A 232 21.43 3.58 -7.76
C TYR A 232 20.85 2.42 -6.95
N TRP A 233 21.34 1.19 -7.12
CA TRP A 233 20.79 0.03 -6.38
C TRP A 233 21.03 0.14 -4.87
N ILE A 234 22.24 0.56 -4.47
CA ILE A 234 22.59 0.78 -3.06
C ILE A 234 21.76 1.94 -2.48
N LEU A 235 21.65 3.04 -3.23
CA LEU A 235 20.83 4.19 -2.82
C LEU A 235 19.35 3.79 -2.69
N ALA A 236 18.84 2.98 -3.62
CA ALA A 236 17.46 2.50 -3.59
C ALA A 236 17.22 1.64 -2.35
N ILE A 237 18.10 0.70 -2.00
CA ILE A 237 17.97 -0.10 -0.76
C ILE A 237 17.96 0.81 0.48
N LEU A 238 18.92 1.72 0.57
CA LEU A 238 19.06 2.61 1.73
C LEU A 238 17.83 3.52 1.91
N LEU A 239 17.27 4.02 0.80
CA LEU A 239 16.13 4.93 0.81
C LEU A 239 14.77 4.21 0.77
N THR A 240 14.73 2.89 0.58
CA THR A 240 13.47 2.14 0.52
C THR A 240 12.66 2.24 1.82
N PRO A 241 13.21 1.98 3.02
CA PRO A 241 12.44 2.10 4.26
C PRO A 241 11.85 3.51 4.53
N PRO A 242 12.60 4.63 4.40
CA PRO A 242 12.03 5.95 4.60
C PRO A 242 10.98 6.31 3.55
N VAL A 243 11.17 5.90 2.29
CA VAL A 243 10.18 6.15 1.23
C VAL A 243 8.94 5.27 1.44
N ALA A 244 9.10 4.00 1.85
CA ALA A 244 8.00 3.12 2.20
C ALA A 244 7.13 3.73 3.31
N MET A 245 7.74 4.13 4.42
CA MET A 245 7.02 4.80 5.51
C MET A 245 6.36 6.09 5.06
N SER A 246 7.04 6.90 4.23
CA SER A 246 6.47 8.16 3.72
C SER A 246 5.23 7.91 2.87
N ILE A 247 5.27 6.91 1.97
CA ILE A 247 4.13 6.52 1.14
C ILE A 247 2.98 6.01 2.03
N LEU A 248 3.26 5.11 2.97
CA LEU A 248 2.24 4.50 3.83
C LEU A 248 1.57 5.54 4.75
N LEU A 249 2.35 6.43 5.36
CA LEU A 249 1.82 7.53 6.18
C LEU A 249 1.05 8.55 5.35
N PHE A 250 1.54 8.89 4.14
CA PHE A 250 0.81 9.76 3.23
C PHE A 250 -0.53 9.17 2.82
N ARG A 251 -0.56 7.89 2.45
CA ARG A 251 -1.80 7.18 2.12
C ARG A 251 -2.74 7.14 3.32
N GLY A 252 -2.23 6.91 4.53
CA GLY A 252 -3.02 6.95 5.75
C GLY A 252 -3.68 8.30 6.00
N HIS A 253 -2.92 9.40 5.95
CA HIS A 253 -3.47 10.76 6.10
C HIS A 253 -4.44 11.13 4.98
N LEU A 254 -4.12 10.76 3.73
CA LEU A 254 -4.98 11.01 2.59
C LEU A 254 -6.31 10.25 2.71
N PHE A 255 -6.26 8.98 3.12
CA PHE A 255 -7.45 8.17 3.36
C PHE A 255 -8.32 8.78 4.44
N ALA A 256 -7.73 9.21 5.58
CA ALA A 256 -8.48 9.86 6.66
C ALA A 256 -9.21 11.13 6.20
N LEU A 257 -8.55 11.95 5.36
CA LEU A 257 -9.15 13.18 4.82
C LEU A 257 -10.27 12.89 3.81
N LEU A 258 -10.14 11.81 3.01
CA LEU A 258 -11.10 11.45 1.98
C LEU A 258 -12.30 10.67 2.53
N HIS A 259 -12.08 9.74 3.46
CA HIS A 259 -13.13 8.86 4.00
C HIS A 259 -14.14 9.61 4.89
N GLY A 260 -13.70 10.67 5.57
CA GLY A 260 -14.56 11.48 6.45
C GLY A 260 -15.46 12.51 5.74
N SER A 261 -15.41 12.62 4.41
CA SER A 261 -16.19 13.62 3.67
C SER A 261 -16.51 13.20 2.25
N SER A 262 -17.80 13.14 1.89
CA SER A 262 -18.18 12.90 0.48
C SER A 262 -17.85 14.10 -0.40
N HIS A 263 -17.71 13.89 -1.72
CA HIS A 263 -17.51 15.00 -2.68
C HIS A 263 -18.49 16.15 -2.48
N ARG A 264 -19.77 15.83 -2.24
CA ARG A 264 -20.83 16.81 -2.01
C ARG A 264 -20.69 17.53 -0.67
N GLN A 265 -20.25 16.84 0.38
CA GLN A 265 -20.00 17.46 1.68
C GLN A 265 -18.79 18.41 1.63
N ARG A 266 -17.72 18.04 0.90
CA ARG A 266 -16.56 18.92 0.65
C ARG A 266 -16.97 20.18 -0.12
N GLU A 267 -17.79 20.01 -1.17
CA GLU A 267 -18.33 21.15 -1.93
C GLU A 267 -19.32 22.00 -1.13
N PHE A 268 -20.08 21.42 -0.21
CA PHE A 268 -21.03 22.14 0.63
C PHE A 268 -20.33 22.92 1.74
N ALA A 269 -19.42 22.30 2.50
CA ALA A 269 -18.59 22.98 3.50
C ALA A 269 -17.85 24.18 2.88
N ARG A 270 -17.36 24.00 1.66
CA ARG A 270 -16.73 25.05 0.86
C ARG A 270 -17.63 26.26 0.58
N ARG A 271 -18.93 26.06 0.28
CA ARG A 271 -19.87 27.18 0.07
C ARG A 271 -20.06 28.04 1.32
N PHE A 272 -19.81 27.49 2.51
CA PHE A 272 -19.89 28.24 3.76
C PHE A 272 -18.59 29.00 4.08
N ASP A 273 -17.42 28.46 3.70
CA ASP A 273 -16.14 29.15 3.89
C ASP A 273 -15.91 30.28 2.88
N ASP A 274 -16.32 30.11 1.61
CA ASP A 274 -16.24 31.16 0.57
C ASP A 274 -17.28 32.30 0.78
N GLY A 275 -18.21 32.14 1.74
CA GLY A 275 -19.27 33.09 2.06
C GLY A 275 -19.00 33.99 3.28
N ARG A 276 -17.76 34.00 3.80
CA ARG A 276 -17.31 34.86 4.90
C ARG A 276 -16.27 35.87 4.45
#